data_AF-A0A968TJC9-F1
#
_entry.id   AF-A0A968TJC9-F1
#
_cell.length_a   1.000
_cell.length_b   1.000
_cell.length_c   1.000
_cell.angle_alpha   90.00
_cell.angle_beta   90.00
_cell.angle_gamma   90.00
#
_symmetry.space_group_name_H-M   'P 1'
#
loop_
_entity.id
_entity.type
_entity.pdbx_description
1 polymer ?
#
loop_
_entity_poly.entity_id
_entity_poly.type
_entity_poly.pdbx_seq_one_letter_code
_entity_poly.pdbx_strand_id
1 'polypeptide(L)'
;EQLLESGKAKVISSVVGNRPNGFFNEENSRTLGFANGTQLGFALIKNGTADQVRDGVNKEIIFSTANNFVTNLTSDAFDLAVEGLNVKVEAVNNARALGTGLQTGAEGELVDLRELTGKVEATFSLYREAAFNNQVYFYKVDNADGLLGGLNPDTASSGDYLNAALNNLVKGADGNAVKLEVANQGLSTIKATVDAGSIIAPLMVVNGTIEQLQDSNPNNNPAVFFPFIGANTGKFDQIRLLGDNSFGFEDIVGGGDLDYNDVIVKINLQPVV
;
A
#
# COMPACT_ATOMS: atom_id res chain seq x y z
N GLU A 1 -9.54 2.35 -17.54
CA GLU A 1 -10.25 1.13 -17.11
C GLU A 1 -9.79 -0.13 -17.85
N GLN A 2 -10.14 -0.35 -19.13
CA GLN A 2 -9.81 -1.61 -19.85
C GLN A 2 -8.35 -2.10 -19.77
N LEU A 3 -7.35 -1.20 -19.77
CA LEU A 3 -5.93 -1.59 -19.61
C LEU A 3 -5.60 -2.05 -18.19
N LEU A 4 -6.24 -1.45 -17.18
CA LEU A 4 -6.10 -1.82 -15.77
C LEU A 4 -6.79 -3.17 -15.51
N GLU A 5 -7.99 -3.37 -16.05
CA GLU A 5 -8.75 -4.62 -15.93
C GLU A 5 -8.06 -5.80 -16.65
N SER A 6 -7.45 -5.55 -17.81
CA SER A 6 -6.75 -6.60 -18.57
C SER A 6 -5.37 -6.96 -18.01
N GLY A 7 -4.94 -6.35 -16.90
CA GLY A 7 -3.61 -6.55 -16.32
C GLY A 7 -2.46 -6.04 -17.19
N LYS A 8 -2.76 -5.24 -18.22
CA LYS A 8 -1.77 -4.67 -19.15
C LYS A 8 -1.19 -3.36 -18.64
N ALA A 9 -1.86 -2.70 -17.71
CA ALA A 9 -1.35 -1.56 -16.97
C ALA A 9 -0.93 -1.99 -15.56
N LYS A 10 0.19 -1.43 -15.09
CA LYS A 10 0.72 -1.63 -13.74
C LYS A 10 0.90 -0.26 -13.13
N VAL A 11 0.48 -0.09 -11.87
CA VAL A 11 0.88 1.09 -11.09
C VAL A 11 2.41 1.09 -11.01
N ILE A 12 3.02 2.27 -10.97
CA ILE A 12 4.47 2.43 -10.75
C ILE A 12 4.66 2.97 -9.33
N SER A 13 4.15 4.16 -9.06
CA SER A 13 4.24 4.84 -7.77
C SER A 13 3.13 5.88 -7.68
N SER A 14 2.82 6.29 -6.46
CA SER A 14 1.99 7.46 -6.17
C SER A 14 2.88 8.59 -5.65
N VAL A 15 2.60 9.83 -6.06
CA VAL A 15 3.33 11.01 -5.57
C VAL A 15 2.84 11.34 -4.17
N VAL A 16 3.78 11.55 -3.25
CA VAL A 16 3.52 12.05 -1.90
C VAL A 16 4.00 13.50 -1.82
N GLY A 17 3.08 14.39 -1.43
CA GLY A 17 3.37 15.79 -1.07
C GLY A 17 4.03 15.88 0.32
N ASN A 18 4.39 17.09 0.76
CA ASN A 18 4.73 17.43 2.17
C ASN A 18 5.41 16.33 3.06
N ARG A 19 6.44 15.66 2.54
CA ARG A 19 6.95 14.40 3.14
C ARG A 19 7.29 14.50 4.64
N PRO A 20 6.99 13.47 5.45
CA PRO A 20 7.40 13.41 6.84
C PRO A 20 8.93 13.40 6.99
N ASN A 21 9.40 13.84 8.16
CA ASN A 21 10.82 13.83 8.48
C ASN A 21 11.42 12.43 8.33
N GLY A 22 12.56 12.35 7.65
CA GLY A 22 13.30 11.10 7.44
C GLY A 22 12.80 10.24 6.28
N PHE A 23 11.70 10.61 5.61
CA PHE A 23 11.23 9.91 4.42
C PHE A 23 11.75 10.57 3.15
N PHE A 24 12.63 9.87 2.43
CA PHE A 24 13.29 10.39 1.22
C PHE A 24 12.89 9.60 -0.03
N ASN A 25 12.79 10.26 -1.19
CA ASN A 25 12.37 9.63 -2.45
C ASN A 25 13.27 8.47 -2.88
N GLU A 26 14.58 8.58 -2.62
CA GLU A 26 15.58 7.56 -2.96
C GLU A 26 15.31 6.22 -2.27
N GLU A 27 14.46 6.23 -1.24
CA GLU A 27 14.09 5.04 -0.49
C GLU A 27 12.90 4.27 -1.08
N ASN A 28 12.23 4.78 -2.13
CA ASN A 28 11.00 4.19 -2.70
C ASN A 28 11.17 3.76 -4.16
N SER A 29 12.14 2.89 -4.40
CA SER A 29 12.30 2.24 -5.70
C SER A 29 11.23 1.17 -5.93
N ARG A 30 10.93 0.90 -7.20
CA ARG A 30 10.09 -0.22 -7.60
C ARG A 30 10.71 -1.01 -8.72
N THR A 31 10.69 -2.34 -8.61
CA THR A 31 11.17 -3.23 -9.67
C THR A 31 10.00 -3.90 -10.40
N LEU A 32 9.82 -3.55 -11.67
CA LEU A 32 8.81 -4.14 -12.55
C LEU A 32 9.48 -5.05 -13.59
N GLY A 33 8.86 -6.21 -13.84
CA GLY A 33 9.28 -7.10 -14.93
C GLY A 33 8.31 -7.10 -16.10
N PHE A 34 8.86 -7.17 -17.30
CA PHE A 34 8.15 -7.17 -18.58
C PHE A 34 8.68 -8.28 -19.50
N ALA A 35 7.85 -8.76 -20.42
CA ALA A 35 8.28 -9.72 -21.42
C ALA A 35 9.23 -9.05 -22.43
N ASN A 36 10.14 -9.81 -23.02
CA ASN A 36 11.04 -9.28 -24.05
C ASN A 36 10.25 -8.70 -25.23
N GLY A 37 10.68 -7.53 -25.73
CA GLY A 37 10.00 -6.81 -26.81
C GLY A 37 8.72 -6.06 -26.39
N THR A 38 8.39 -6.01 -25.09
CA THR A 38 7.25 -5.20 -24.60
C THR A 38 7.51 -3.72 -24.88
N GLN A 39 6.53 -3.07 -25.51
CA GLN A 39 6.51 -1.61 -25.64
C GLN A 39 5.82 -1.01 -24.40
N LEU A 40 6.44 0.00 -23.80
CA LEU A 40 5.93 0.66 -22.61
C LEU A 40 5.29 1.99 -22.98
N GLY A 41 4.14 2.27 -22.38
CA GLY A 41 3.50 3.57 -22.36
C GLY A 41 3.19 3.96 -20.92
N PHE A 42 3.16 5.26 -20.64
CA PHE A 42 2.96 5.79 -19.30
C PHE A 42 1.70 6.65 -19.25
N ALA A 43 1.10 6.72 -18.08
CA ALA A 43 -0.02 7.61 -17.82
C ALA A 43 0.07 8.14 -16.38
N LEU A 44 -0.36 9.38 -16.19
CA LEU A 44 -0.57 9.99 -14.88
C LEU A 44 -2.07 10.13 -14.63
N ILE A 45 -2.55 9.62 -13.50
CA ILE A 45 -3.92 9.83 -13.02
C ILE A 45 -3.88 11.03 -12.07
N LYS A 46 -4.61 12.10 -12.38
CA LYS A 46 -4.64 13.30 -11.53
C LYS A 46 -5.70 13.18 -10.45
N ASN A 47 -5.34 13.58 -9.24
CA ASN A 47 -6.21 13.63 -8.06
C ASN A 47 -7.00 12.32 -7.84
N GLY A 48 -6.34 11.18 -8.04
CA GLY A 48 -6.96 9.87 -7.89
C GLY A 48 -5.99 8.72 -8.11
N THR A 49 -6.52 7.51 -8.00
CA THR A 49 -5.75 6.26 -8.07
C THR A 49 -6.16 5.39 -9.25
N ALA A 50 -5.34 4.37 -9.53
CA ALA A 50 -5.70 3.35 -10.49
C ALA A 50 -6.94 2.56 -10.04
N ASP A 51 -7.08 2.30 -8.74
CA ASP A 51 -8.21 1.57 -8.16
C ASP A 51 -9.52 2.35 -8.28
N GLN A 52 -9.51 3.66 -7.99
CA GLN A 52 -10.67 4.52 -8.27
C GLN A 52 -11.08 4.49 -9.75
N VAL A 53 -10.12 4.46 -10.67
CA VAL A 53 -10.42 4.35 -12.12
C VAL A 53 -10.95 2.96 -12.50
N ARG A 54 -10.58 1.90 -11.77
CA ARG A 54 -11.15 0.55 -11.94
C ARG A 54 -12.58 0.48 -11.39
N ASP A 55 -12.88 1.24 -10.35
CA ASP A 55 -14.23 1.34 -9.75
C ASP A 55 -15.16 2.28 -10.52
N GLY A 56 -14.79 2.66 -11.75
CA GLY A 56 -15.61 3.53 -12.60
C GLY A 56 -15.61 5.01 -12.19
N VAL A 57 -14.72 5.44 -11.28
CA VAL A 57 -14.60 6.86 -10.93
C VAL A 57 -13.87 7.60 -12.06
N ASN A 58 -14.54 8.59 -12.62
CA ASN A 58 -13.95 9.44 -13.66
C ASN A 58 -12.80 10.29 -13.11
N LYS A 59 -11.61 10.11 -13.67
CA LYS A 59 -10.40 10.91 -13.37
C LYS A 59 -9.80 11.48 -14.64
N GLU A 60 -9.10 12.60 -14.50
CA GLU A 60 -8.27 13.12 -15.58
C GLU A 60 -7.02 12.24 -15.71
N ILE A 61 -6.78 11.73 -16.92
CA ILE A 61 -5.64 10.86 -17.23
C ILE A 61 -4.82 11.50 -18.33
N ILE A 62 -3.53 11.73 -18.06
CA ILE A 62 -2.58 12.27 -19.03
C ILE A 62 -1.72 11.12 -19.53
N PHE A 63 -1.74 10.86 -20.84
CA PHE A 63 -0.92 9.83 -21.46
C PHE A 63 0.41 10.37 -21.97
N SER A 64 1.45 9.53 -21.89
CA SER A 64 2.72 9.78 -22.55
C SER A 64 2.58 9.74 -24.07
N THR A 65 3.41 10.52 -24.72
CA THR A 65 3.60 10.67 -26.16
C THR A 65 5.10 10.67 -26.43
N ALA A 66 5.50 10.72 -27.71
CA ALA A 66 6.92 10.80 -28.06
C ALA A 66 7.63 12.06 -27.52
N ASN A 67 6.89 13.10 -27.14
CA ASN A 67 7.44 14.41 -26.80
C ASN A 67 7.10 14.89 -25.38
N ASN A 68 6.43 14.07 -24.56
CA ASN A 68 6.14 14.37 -23.15
C ASN A 68 6.48 13.14 -22.28
N PHE A 69 6.73 13.39 -21.00
CA PHE A 69 7.10 12.41 -19.97
C PHE A 69 8.53 11.88 -20.11
N VAL A 70 8.88 11.27 -21.24
CA VAL A 70 10.15 10.54 -21.37
C VAL A 70 11.27 11.49 -21.82
N THR A 71 12.35 11.54 -21.03
CA THR A 71 13.59 12.26 -21.37
C THR A 71 14.81 11.37 -21.11
N ASN A 72 16.00 11.81 -21.54
CA ASN A 72 17.27 11.12 -21.26
C ASN A 72 17.31 9.62 -21.63
N LEU A 73 16.63 9.24 -22.72
CA LEU A 73 16.53 7.85 -23.17
C LEU A 73 17.89 7.31 -23.65
N THR A 74 18.36 6.24 -23.02
CA THR A 74 19.53 5.44 -23.41
C THR A 74 19.08 4.00 -23.76
N SER A 75 20.04 3.10 -23.97
CA SER A 75 19.77 1.68 -24.20
C SER A 75 19.16 0.94 -23.00
N ASP A 76 19.38 1.48 -21.80
CA ASP A 76 19.11 0.82 -20.52
C ASP A 76 18.44 1.73 -19.48
N ALA A 77 18.22 3.01 -19.78
CA ALA A 77 17.62 3.96 -18.86
C ALA A 77 16.81 5.04 -19.58
N PHE A 78 15.93 5.68 -18.84
CA PHE A 78 15.23 6.91 -19.23
C PHE A 78 14.68 7.59 -17.98
N ASP A 79 14.37 8.88 -18.08
CA ASP A 79 13.68 9.62 -17.03
C ASP A 79 12.22 9.83 -17.41
N LEU A 80 11.34 9.78 -16.41
CA LEU A 80 9.95 10.22 -16.50
C LEU A 80 9.79 11.54 -15.75
N ALA A 81 9.34 12.58 -16.45
CA ALA A 81 9.06 13.89 -15.89
C ALA A 81 7.67 14.38 -16.32
N VAL A 82 6.73 14.48 -15.37
CA VAL A 82 5.36 14.94 -15.60
C VAL A 82 4.78 15.57 -14.34
N GLU A 83 4.22 16.79 -14.43
CA GLU A 83 3.46 17.43 -13.33
C GLU A 83 4.16 17.35 -11.95
N GLY A 84 5.48 17.56 -11.91
CA GLY A 84 6.29 17.49 -10.68
C GLY A 84 6.75 16.09 -10.26
N LEU A 85 6.20 15.02 -10.84
CA LEU A 85 6.75 13.67 -10.73
C LEU A 85 8.02 13.56 -11.56
N ASN A 86 9.12 13.15 -10.91
CA ASN A 86 10.40 12.86 -11.55
C ASN A 86 10.85 11.46 -11.12
N VAL A 87 10.94 10.53 -12.07
CA VAL A 87 11.35 9.14 -11.81
C VAL A 87 12.50 8.79 -12.75
N LYS A 88 13.61 8.34 -12.19
CA LYS A 88 14.67 7.71 -12.97
C LYS A 88 14.32 6.23 -13.17
N VAL A 89 14.33 5.78 -14.41
CA VAL A 89 14.11 4.38 -14.76
C VAL A 89 15.39 3.81 -15.33
N GLU A 90 15.76 2.63 -14.84
CA GLU A 90 16.93 1.89 -15.33
C GLU A 90 16.63 0.38 -15.37
N ALA A 91 17.24 -0.30 -16.32
CA ALA A 91 17.21 -1.74 -16.42
C ALA A 91 18.10 -2.33 -15.32
N VAL A 92 17.53 -3.22 -14.52
CA VAL A 92 18.23 -3.91 -13.44
C VAL A 92 18.14 -5.42 -13.61
N ASN A 93 19.18 -6.12 -13.16
CA ASN A 93 19.22 -7.59 -13.13
C ASN A 93 18.93 -8.16 -11.73
N ASN A 94 18.39 -7.34 -10.84
CA ASN A 94 18.12 -7.73 -9.45
C ASN A 94 16.83 -8.55 -9.38
N ALA A 95 16.75 -9.45 -8.40
CA ALA A 95 15.49 -10.08 -8.05
C ALA A 95 14.50 -9.01 -7.55
N ARG A 96 13.21 -9.19 -7.80
CA ARG A 96 12.19 -8.32 -7.20
C ARG A 96 12.28 -8.42 -5.68
N ALA A 97 11.97 -7.31 -5.00
CA ALA A 97 11.85 -7.33 -3.55
C ALA A 97 10.83 -8.38 -3.12
N LEU A 98 11.15 -9.13 -2.07
CA LEU A 98 10.26 -10.13 -1.50
C LEU A 98 8.92 -9.46 -1.10
N GLY A 99 7.80 -10.17 -1.25
CA GLY A 99 6.47 -9.64 -0.89
C GLY A 99 5.74 -8.89 -2.02
N THR A 100 6.42 -8.53 -3.11
CA THR A 100 5.86 -7.64 -4.15
C THR A 100 4.98 -8.35 -5.19
N GLY A 101 4.72 -9.65 -5.04
CA GLY A 101 4.06 -10.49 -6.05
C GLY A 101 2.68 -10.00 -6.50
N LEU A 102 1.93 -9.34 -5.61
CA LEU A 102 0.57 -8.85 -5.86
C LEU A 102 0.48 -7.33 -6.08
N GLN A 103 1.58 -6.58 -5.90
CA GLN A 103 1.55 -5.11 -5.88
C GLN A 103 1.26 -4.44 -7.22
N THR A 104 1.16 -5.21 -8.31
CA THR A 104 0.72 -4.71 -9.63
C THR A 104 -0.78 -4.90 -9.88
N GLY A 105 -1.50 -5.54 -8.96
CA GLY A 105 -2.93 -5.84 -9.06
C GLY A 105 -3.84 -4.65 -8.76
N ALA A 106 -5.13 -4.95 -8.62
CA ALA A 106 -6.09 -4.05 -7.98
C ALA A 106 -5.94 -4.13 -6.46
N GLU A 107 -6.10 -2.99 -5.77
CA GLU A 107 -6.01 -2.87 -4.31
C GLU A 107 -4.75 -3.57 -3.77
N GLY A 108 -3.65 -3.32 -4.49
CA GLY A 108 -2.44 -4.12 -4.46
C GLY A 108 -1.50 -3.79 -3.30
N GLU A 109 -1.92 -3.03 -2.31
CA GLU A 109 -1.18 -2.68 -1.09
C GLU A 109 -1.02 -3.90 -0.16
N LEU A 110 -0.44 -4.97 -0.72
CA LEU A 110 -0.34 -6.31 -0.15
C LEU A 110 1.11 -6.78 -0.11
N VAL A 111 1.40 -7.65 0.83
CA VAL A 111 2.65 -8.39 0.94
C VAL A 111 2.37 -9.87 0.70
N ASP A 112 2.88 -10.41 -0.41
CA ASP A 112 2.69 -11.80 -0.81
C ASP A 112 3.83 -12.70 -0.31
N LEU A 113 3.56 -13.50 0.73
CA LEU A 113 4.50 -14.48 1.29
C LEU A 113 4.12 -15.92 0.98
N ARG A 114 3.15 -16.16 0.07
CA ARG A 114 2.60 -17.52 -0.18
C ARG A 114 3.62 -18.52 -0.68
N GLU A 115 4.57 -18.06 -1.51
CA GLU A 115 5.63 -18.90 -2.09
C GLU A 115 6.77 -19.22 -1.10
N LEU A 116 6.71 -18.67 0.11
CA LEU A 116 7.67 -18.95 1.17
C LEU A 116 7.10 -19.93 2.20
N THR A 117 8.00 -20.64 2.87
CA THR A 117 7.68 -21.51 4.01
C THR A 117 8.45 -21.07 5.25
N GLY A 118 7.98 -21.47 6.43
CA GLY A 118 8.64 -21.10 7.70
C GLY A 118 8.36 -19.66 8.11
N LYS A 119 9.42 -18.88 8.31
CA LYS A 119 9.37 -17.54 8.89
C LYS A 119 10.07 -16.51 8.02
N VAL A 120 9.62 -15.27 8.09
CA VAL A 120 10.21 -14.11 7.41
C VAL A 120 10.56 -13.07 8.47
N GLU A 121 11.78 -12.53 8.42
CA GLU A 121 12.12 -11.33 9.18
C GLU A 121 11.59 -10.11 8.44
N ALA A 122 10.78 -9.32 9.13
CA ALA A 122 10.23 -8.08 8.62
C ALA A 122 10.74 -6.92 9.47
N THR A 123 11.37 -5.94 8.82
CA THR A 123 11.67 -4.64 9.41
C THR A 123 10.65 -3.64 8.89
N PHE A 124 9.81 -3.13 9.78
CA PHE A 124 8.79 -2.14 9.49
C PHE A 124 9.30 -0.77 9.90
N SER A 125 9.29 0.18 8.98
CA SER A 125 9.52 1.60 9.24
C SER A 125 8.21 2.35 9.09
N LEU A 126 7.88 3.17 10.08
CA LEU A 126 6.69 4.03 10.11
C LEU A 126 7.15 5.49 10.17
N TYR A 127 6.64 6.31 9.25
CA TYR A 127 6.78 7.76 9.24
C TYR A 127 5.39 8.37 9.40
N ARG A 128 5.27 9.51 10.10
CA ARG A 128 3.97 10.13 10.37
C ARG A 128 4.02 11.64 10.25
N GLU A 129 3.13 12.23 9.44
CA GLU A 129 2.90 13.68 9.36
C GLU A 129 1.40 13.95 9.55
N ALA A 130 0.91 13.92 10.78
CA ALA A 130 -0.52 14.05 11.03
C ALA A 130 -0.84 14.66 12.40
N ALA A 131 -2.05 15.21 12.54
CA ALA A 131 -2.56 15.61 13.85
C ALA A 131 -3.02 14.39 14.69
N PHE A 132 -3.55 13.35 14.05
CA PHE A 132 -4.07 12.17 14.75
C PHE A 132 -2.99 11.18 15.18
N ASN A 133 -3.27 10.46 16.26
CA ASN A 133 -2.40 9.41 16.76
C ASN A 133 -2.81 8.07 16.16
N ASN A 134 -2.41 7.85 14.91
CA ASN A 134 -2.77 6.66 14.14
C ASN A 134 -1.92 5.45 14.55
N GLN A 135 -2.53 4.27 14.53
CA GLN A 135 -1.85 2.99 14.71
C GLN A 135 -2.01 2.13 13.46
N VAL A 136 -0.92 1.56 12.96
CA VAL A 136 -0.96 0.60 11.84
C VAL A 136 -0.74 -0.80 12.35
N TYR A 137 -1.56 -1.72 11.86
CA TYR A 137 -1.46 -3.15 12.08
C TYR A 137 -1.44 -3.88 10.75
N PHE A 138 -1.22 -5.18 10.80
CA PHE A 138 -1.24 -6.05 9.64
C PHE A 138 -2.14 -7.25 9.93
N TYR A 139 -2.83 -7.75 8.92
CA TYR A 139 -3.70 -8.91 9.03
C TYR A 139 -3.52 -9.82 7.80
N LYS A 140 -3.80 -11.12 8.00
CA LYS A 140 -3.73 -12.10 6.92
C LYS A 140 -5.04 -12.08 6.12
N VAL A 141 -4.96 -12.22 4.80
CA VAL A 141 -6.11 -12.41 3.91
C VAL A 141 -5.96 -13.72 3.13
N ASP A 142 -7.10 -14.29 2.73
CA ASP A 142 -7.17 -15.60 2.08
C ASP A 142 -6.73 -15.52 0.60
N ASN A 143 -6.97 -14.38 -0.06
CA ASN A 143 -6.61 -14.15 -1.45
C ASN A 143 -6.27 -12.67 -1.74
N ALA A 144 -5.92 -12.39 -3.00
CA ALA A 144 -5.53 -11.05 -3.45
C ALA A 144 -6.70 -10.05 -3.48
N ASP A 145 -7.94 -10.52 -3.47
CA ASP A 145 -9.16 -9.70 -3.49
C ASP A 145 -9.64 -9.38 -2.05
N GLY A 146 -8.83 -9.66 -1.04
CA GLY A 146 -9.15 -9.38 0.36
C GLY A 146 -10.16 -10.32 1.00
N LEU A 147 -10.42 -11.50 0.40
CA LEU A 147 -11.33 -12.46 1.02
C LEU A 147 -10.83 -12.83 2.42
N LEU A 148 -11.74 -12.87 3.40
CA LEU A 148 -11.40 -13.18 4.78
C LEU A 148 -12.45 -14.08 5.43
N GLY A 149 -12.16 -15.37 5.54
CA GLY A 149 -13.07 -16.35 6.12
C GLY A 149 -14.40 -16.44 5.37
N GLY A 150 -14.39 -16.20 4.05
CA GLY A 150 -15.59 -16.14 3.21
C GLY A 150 -16.27 -14.77 3.15
N LEU A 151 -15.77 -13.76 3.87
CA LEU A 151 -16.23 -12.38 3.77
C LEU A 151 -15.50 -11.68 2.62
N ASN A 152 -16.26 -11.25 1.61
CA ASN A 152 -15.74 -10.43 0.53
C ASN A 152 -15.86 -8.94 0.93
N PRO A 153 -14.79 -8.13 0.83
CA PRO A 153 -14.79 -6.74 1.29
C PRO A 153 -15.85 -5.86 0.61
N ASP A 154 -16.24 -6.15 -0.64
CA ASP A 154 -17.23 -5.35 -1.38
C ASP A 154 -18.67 -5.56 -0.91
N THR A 155 -18.96 -6.74 -0.35
CA THR A 155 -20.33 -7.20 -0.07
C THR A 155 -20.59 -7.50 1.40
N ALA A 156 -19.56 -7.77 2.19
CA ALA A 156 -19.67 -7.92 3.64
C ALA A 156 -20.03 -6.59 4.30
N SER A 157 -20.63 -6.65 5.49
CA SER A 157 -20.76 -5.45 6.31
C SER A 157 -19.38 -5.00 6.80
N SER A 158 -19.14 -3.69 6.89
CA SER A 158 -17.86 -3.16 7.38
C SER A 158 -17.54 -3.67 8.80
N GLY A 159 -18.55 -3.91 9.64
CA GLY A 159 -18.38 -4.46 10.97
C GLY A 159 -17.94 -5.92 10.97
N ASP A 160 -18.53 -6.77 10.12
CA ASP A 160 -18.15 -8.18 10.01
C ASP A 160 -16.73 -8.32 9.45
N TYR A 161 -16.40 -7.55 8.41
CA TYR A 161 -15.07 -7.55 7.81
C TYR A 161 -14.01 -7.06 8.81
N LEU A 162 -14.30 -5.96 9.54
CA LEU A 162 -13.43 -5.46 10.61
C LEU A 162 -13.19 -6.52 11.69
N ASN A 163 -14.25 -7.16 12.20
CA ASN A 163 -14.13 -8.19 13.22
C ASN A 163 -13.27 -9.37 12.74
N ALA A 164 -13.46 -9.80 11.50
CA ALA A 164 -12.62 -10.84 10.91
C ALA A 164 -11.16 -10.40 10.78
N ALA A 165 -10.90 -9.15 10.37
CA ALA A 165 -9.54 -8.61 10.24
C ALA A 165 -8.83 -8.55 11.60
N LEU A 166 -9.52 -8.09 12.65
CA LEU A 166 -9.00 -8.07 14.03
C LEU A 166 -8.70 -9.48 14.56
N ASN A 167 -9.48 -10.48 14.16
CA ASN A 167 -9.22 -11.89 14.52
C ASN A 167 -8.03 -12.50 13.76
N ASN A 168 -7.65 -11.93 12.62
CA ASN A 168 -6.59 -12.44 11.75
C ASN A 168 -5.32 -11.57 11.74
N LEU A 169 -5.13 -10.76 12.79
CA LEU A 169 -3.94 -9.92 12.94
C LEU A 169 -2.65 -10.74 12.89
N VAL A 170 -1.67 -10.23 12.14
CA VAL A 170 -0.31 -10.75 12.10
C VAL A 170 0.34 -10.51 13.47
N LYS A 171 0.88 -11.59 14.03
CA LYS A 171 1.52 -11.58 15.34
C LYS A 171 3.03 -11.79 15.21
N GLY A 172 3.78 -11.11 16.07
CA GLY A 172 5.21 -11.33 16.24
C GLY A 172 5.52 -12.62 16.99
N ALA A 173 6.82 -12.88 17.19
CA ALA A 173 7.30 -14.04 17.94
C ALA A 173 6.86 -14.04 19.42
N ASP A 174 6.53 -12.87 19.97
CA ASP A 174 6.01 -12.67 21.32
C ASP A 174 4.50 -12.94 21.44
N GLY A 175 3.82 -13.25 20.33
CA GLY A 175 2.38 -13.52 20.27
C GLY A 175 1.49 -12.27 20.25
N ASN A 176 2.07 -11.08 20.27
CA ASN A 176 1.33 -9.81 20.18
C ASN A 176 1.15 -9.39 18.72
N ALA A 177 0.11 -8.62 18.43
CA ALA A 177 -0.08 -8.03 17.12
C ALA A 177 1.10 -7.12 16.76
N VAL A 178 1.56 -7.20 15.51
CA VAL A 178 2.57 -6.26 15.00
C VAL A 178 1.92 -4.89 14.88
N LYS A 179 2.27 -3.99 15.81
CA LYS A 179 1.73 -2.64 15.93
C LYS A 179 2.80 -1.60 15.60
N LEU A 180 2.47 -0.66 14.73
CA LEU A 180 3.28 0.52 14.43
C LEU A 180 2.58 1.76 14.97
N GLU A 181 3.31 2.57 15.71
CA GLU A 181 2.89 3.91 16.12
C GLU A 181 4.12 4.79 16.32
N VAL A 182 3.95 6.10 16.12
CA VAL A 182 5.00 7.08 16.36
C VAL A 182 4.36 8.46 16.62
N ALA A 183 5.09 9.36 17.30
CA ALA A 183 4.67 10.74 17.45
C ALA A 183 4.69 11.49 16.10
N ASN A 184 3.99 12.63 16.03
CA ASN A 184 3.95 13.44 14.82
C ASN A 184 5.36 13.86 14.38
N GLN A 185 5.63 13.83 13.09
CA GLN A 185 6.94 14.06 12.47
C GLN A 185 8.03 13.08 12.93
N GLY A 186 7.64 11.93 13.45
CA GLY A 186 8.54 10.90 13.95
C GLY A 186 8.75 9.75 12.95
N LEU A 187 9.82 9.00 13.23
CA LEU A 187 10.16 7.74 12.59
C LEU A 187 10.24 6.65 13.67
N SER A 188 9.52 5.55 13.47
CA SER A 188 9.66 4.33 14.27
C SER A 188 10.12 3.18 13.38
N THR A 189 10.99 2.33 13.92
CA THR A 189 11.45 1.13 13.23
C THR A 189 11.31 -0.05 14.18
N ILE A 190 10.52 -1.05 13.80
CA ILE A 190 10.36 -2.28 14.56
C ILE A 190 10.77 -3.48 13.71
N LYS A 191 11.19 -4.54 14.37
CA LYS A 191 11.46 -5.83 13.74
C LYS A 191 10.49 -6.85 14.28
N ALA A 192 9.92 -7.67 13.40
CA ALA A 192 9.12 -8.82 13.78
C ALA A 192 9.45 -10.02 12.90
N THR A 193 9.32 -11.21 13.47
CA THR A 193 9.36 -12.46 12.72
C THR A 193 7.91 -12.90 12.48
N VAL A 194 7.50 -12.94 11.21
CA VAL A 194 6.14 -13.28 10.80
C VAL A 194 6.11 -14.65 10.12
N ASP A 195 4.95 -15.30 10.13
CA ASP A 195 4.75 -16.53 9.35
C ASP A 195 4.80 -16.24 7.86
N ALA A 196 5.48 -17.10 7.12
CA ALA A 196 5.34 -17.19 5.67
C ALA A 196 4.01 -17.89 5.28
N GLY A 197 3.74 -18.01 3.99
CA GLY A 197 2.63 -18.80 3.46
C GLY A 197 1.28 -18.08 3.41
N SER A 198 1.24 -16.78 3.71
CA SER A 198 0.02 -15.96 3.67
C SER A 198 0.20 -14.68 2.87
N ILE A 199 -0.91 -14.08 2.45
CA ILE A 199 -0.95 -12.69 2.00
C ILE A 199 -1.21 -11.82 3.23
N ILE A 200 -0.45 -10.74 3.38
CA ILE A 200 -0.59 -9.79 4.47
C ILE A 200 -1.04 -8.45 3.89
N ALA A 201 -2.04 -7.82 4.53
CA ALA A 201 -2.54 -6.49 4.22
C ALA A 201 -2.34 -5.56 5.43
N PRO A 202 -2.03 -4.27 5.25
CA PRO A 202 -2.06 -3.30 6.32
C PRO A 202 -3.51 -2.92 6.69
N LEU A 203 -3.71 -2.47 7.92
CA LEU A 203 -4.89 -1.69 8.33
C LEU A 203 -4.45 -0.54 9.22
N MET A 204 -5.14 0.59 9.16
CA MET A 204 -4.89 1.73 10.04
C MET A 204 -6.08 1.99 10.95
N VAL A 205 -5.83 2.09 12.25
CA VAL A 205 -6.78 2.59 13.25
C VAL A 205 -6.50 4.08 13.47
N VAL A 206 -7.47 4.92 13.13
CA VAL A 206 -7.34 6.37 13.15
C VAL A 206 -7.56 6.92 14.55
N ASN A 207 -6.60 7.69 15.05
CA ASN A 207 -6.69 8.41 16.34
C ASN A 207 -7.21 7.58 17.51
N GLY A 208 -6.81 6.31 17.60
CA GLY A 208 -7.37 5.36 18.55
C GLY A 208 -6.64 4.03 18.55
N THR A 209 -7.24 3.03 19.19
CA THR A 209 -6.62 1.72 19.39
C THR A 209 -7.57 0.55 19.10
N ILE A 210 -7.00 -0.64 18.91
CA ILE A 210 -7.80 -1.86 18.71
C ILE A 210 -8.62 -2.21 19.96
N GLU A 211 -8.15 -1.84 21.15
CA GLU A 211 -8.87 -2.11 22.39
C GLU A 211 -10.18 -1.33 22.45
N GLN A 212 -10.23 -0.12 21.89
CA GLN A 212 -11.48 0.64 21.77
C GLN A 212 -12.46 -0.06 20.82
N LEU A 213 -11.97 -0.66 19.73
CA LEU A 213 -12.81 -1.43 18.80
C LEU A 213 -13.35 -2.73 19.39
N GLN A 214 -12.72 -3.23 20.46
CA GLN A 214 -13.06 -4.50 21.12
C GLN A 214 -13.78 -4.29 22.47
N ASP A 215 -13.94 -3.05 22.91
CA ASP A 215 -14.65 -2.75 24.15
C ASP A 215 -16.18 -2.78 23.96
N SER A 216 -16.93 -2.53 25.04
CA SER A 216 -18.41 -2.56 25.00
C SER A 216 -19.07 -1.22 24.64
N ASN A 217 -18.30 -0.18 24.34
CA ASN A 217 -18.76 1.18 24.11
C ASN A 217 -18.65 1.56 22.62
N PRO A 218 -19.68 1.27 21.80
CA PRO A 218 -19.62 1.56 20.36
C PRO A 218 -19.48 3.04 20.00
N ASN A 219 -19.67 3.97 20.95
CA ASN A 219 -19.60 5.41 20.70
C ASN A 219 -18.16 5.97 20.68
N ASN A 220 -17.15 5.17 21.06
CA ASN A 220 -15.75 5.58 21.01
C ASN A 220 -14.95 4.86 19.90
N ASN A 221 -15.61 4.09 19.03
CA ASN A 221 -14.94 3.29 18.01
C ASN A 221 -14.21 4.19 17.01
N PRO A 222 -12.88 4.07 16.86
CA PRO A 222 -12.14 4.79 15.83
C PRO A 222 -12.51 4.31 14.42
N ALA A 223 -12.24 5.16 13.41
CA ALA A 223 -12.29 4.73 12.03
C ALA A 223 -11.15 3.74 11.74
N VAL A 224 -11.42 2.77 10.86
CA VAL A 224 -10.43 1.80 10.40
C VAL A 224 -10.38 1.82 8.88
N PHE A 225 -9.16 1.90 8.33
CA PHE A 225 -8.93 1.91 6.89
C PHE A 225 -8.17 0.68 6.44
N PHE A 226 -8.62 0.13 5.32
CA PHE A 226 -8.12 -1.05 4.65
C PHE A 226 -7.66 -0.70 3.23
N PRO A 227 -6.80 -1.53 2.62
CA PRO A 227 -6.45 -1.34 1.21
C PRO A 227 -7.63 -1.67 0.30
N PHE A 228 -8.56 -2.51 0.77
CA PHE A 228 -9.75 -2.88 0.02
C PHE A 228 -10.82 -1.79 0.13
N ILE A 229 -11.12 -1.10 -0.98
CA ILE A 229 -12.04 0.04 -1.03
C ILE A 229 -13.42 -0.39 -0.56
N GLY A 230 -13.82 -1.62 -0.91
CA GLY A 230 -15.04 -2.25 -0.45
C GLY A 230 -15.22 -2.24 1.08
N ALA A 231 -14.15 -2.45 1.84
CA ALA A 231 -14.22 -2.53 3.29
C ALA A 231 -14.32 -1.13 3.96
N ASN A 232 -13.94 -0.07 3.25
CA ASN A 232 -13.86 1.28 3.80
C ASN A 232 -15.22 1.98 3.81
N THR A 233 -15.53 2.65 4.93
CA THR A 233 -16.68 3.56 5.01
C THR A 233 -16.56 4.66 3.96
N GLY A 234 -17.61 4.84 3.15
CA GLY A 234 -17.60 5.82 2.06
C GLY A 234 -16.90 5.35 0.78
N LYS A 235 -16.40 4.10 0.73
CA LYS A 235 -15.78 3.49 -0.45
C LYS A 235 -14.68 4.38 -1.04
N PHE A 236 -13.84 4.92 -0.17
CA PHE A 236 -12.70 5.73 -0.56
C PHE A 236 -11.41 4.92 -0.42
N ASP A 237 -10.50 5.19 -1.35
CA ASP A 237 -9.18 4.59 -1.41
C ASP A 237 -8.22 5.33 -0.48
N GLN A 238 -8.04 4.79 0.73
CA GLN A 238 -7.30 5.42 1.82
C GLN A 238 -5.82 5.06 1.85
N ILE A 239 -5.39 4.08 1.05
CA ILE A 239 -4.02 3.55 1.10
C ILE A 239 -3.48 3.45 -0.32
N ARG A 240 -2.27 3.94 -0.55
CA ARG A 240 -1.63 3.91 -1.86
C ARG A 240 -0.28 3.25 -1.82
N LEU A 241 0.01 2.49 -2.86
CA LEU A 241 1.36 2.03 -3.14
C LEU A 241 2.29 3.19 -3.57
N LEU A 242 3.39 3.37 -2.83
CA LEU A 242 4.42 4.38 -3.08
C LEU A 242 5.67 3.80 -3.75
N GLY A 243 5.89 2.49 -3.60
CA GLY A 243 7.04 1.74 -4.10
C GLY A 243 6.94 0.28 -3.65
N ASP A 244 7.98 -0.52 -3.89
CA ASP A 244 7.98 -1.91 -3.41
C ASP A 244 7.85 -1.96 -1.88
N ASN A 245 6.78 -2.58 -1.38
CA ASN A 245 6.45 -2.68 0.05
C ASN A 245 6.41 -1.33 0.80
N SER A 246 6.10 -0.24 0.10
CA SER A 246 5.90 1.09 0.69
C SER A 246 4.46 1.55 0.47
N PHE A 247 3.74 1.85 1.54
CA PHE A 247 2.33 2.22 1.53
C PHE A 247 2.13 3.57 2.23
N GLY A 248 1.44 4.51 1.58
CA GLY A 248 1.02 5.79 2.15
C GLY A 248 -0.46 5.77 2.49
N PHE A 249 -0.85 6.50 3.54
CA PHE A 249 -2.20 6.47 4.10
C PHE A 249 -2.74 7.88 4.30
N GLU A 250 -4.05 8.01 4.16
CA GLU A 250 -4.85 9.17 4.62
C GLU A 250 -5.58 8.80 5.92
N ASP A 251 -5.69 9.74 6.87
CA ASP A 251 -6.32 9.51 8.18
C ASP A 251 -7.72 10.15 8.35
N ILE A 252 -8.21 10.84 7.32
CA ILE A 252 -9.56 11.41 7.28
C ILE A 252 -10.49 10.56 6.40
N VAL A 253 -11.69 10.26 6.90
CA VAL A 253 -12.72 9.52 6.14
C VAL A 253 -13.07 10.25 4.85
N GLY A 254 -12.95 9.56 3.71
CA GLY A 254 -13.24 10.13 2.39
C GLY A 254 -12.07 10.87 1.74
N GLY A 255 -10.90 10.82 2.37
CA GLY A 255 -9.69 11.51 1.94
C GLY A 255 -9.61 12.93 2.49
N GLY A 256 -8.46 13.28 3.07
CA GLY A 256 -8.16 14.60 3.59
C GLY A 256 -7.66 15.53 2.49
N ASP A 257 -6.40 15.95 2.58
CA ASP A 257 -5.74 16.75 1.54
C ASP A 257 -5.08 15.90 0.44
N LEU A 258 -5.19 14.57 0.54
CA LEU A 258 -4.85 13.60 -0.52
C LEU A 258 -3.37 13.53 -0.86
N ASP A 259 -2.49 13.81 0.10
CA ASP A 259 -1.05 13.68 -0.06
C ASP A 259 -0.48 12.34 0.45
N TYR A 260 -1.29 11.54 1.16
CA TYR A 260 -1.03 10.18 1.65
C TYR A 260 0.23 10.09 2.51
N ASN A 261 0.52 11.16 3.23
CA ASN A 261 1.68 11.28 4.10
C ASN A 261 1.33 11.14 5.60
N ASP A 262 0.03 11.12 5.94
CA ASP A 262 -0.45 11.08 7.33
C ASP A 262 0.23 9.93 8.08
N VAL A 263 0.31 8.79 7.40
CA VAL A 263 1.18 7.67 7.74
C VAL A 263 1.84 7.13 6.48
N ILE A 264 3.12 6.80 6.58
CA ILE A 264 3.84 6.01 5.57
C ILE A 264 4.48 4.80 6.23
N VAL A 265 4.21 3.62 5.68
CA VAL A 265 4.80 2.35 6.10
C VAL A 265 5.72 1.83 5.02
N LYS A 266 6.91 1.40 5.42
CA LYS A 266 7.85 0.68 4.56
C LYS A 266 8.24 -0.64 5.20
N ILE A 267 8.29 -1.70 4.40
CA ILE A 267 8.58 -3.06 4.89
C ILE A 267 9.78 -3.64 4.12
N ASN A 268 10.84 -3.95 4.86
CA ASN A 268 11.95 -4.74 4.33
C ASN A 268 11.84 -6.18 4.83
N LEU A 269 11.85 -7.14 3.90
CA LEU A 269 11.59 -8.55 4.15
C LEU A 269 12.82 -9.38 3.80
N GLN A 270 13.20 -10.28 4.69
CA GLN A 270 14.29 -11.22 4.50
C GLN A 270 13.84 -12.63 4.91
N PRO A 271 14.04 -13.67 4.07
CA PRO A 271 13.79 -15.04 4.48
C PRO A 271 14.64 -15.43 5.69
N VAL A 272 14.07 -16.15 6.65
CA VAL A 272 14.87 -16.83 7.68
C VAL A 272 15.45 -18.09 7.03
N VAL A 273 16.78 -18.14 6.89
CA VAL A 273 17.53 -19.29 6.36
C VAL A 273 17.82 -20.30 7.46
#